data_AF-A0A3G6JYV2-F1
#
_entry.id   AF-A0A3G6JYV2-F1
#
_cell.length_a   1.000
_cell.length_b   1.000
_cell.length_c   1.000
_cell.angle_alpha   90.00
_cell.angle_beta   90.00
_cell.angle_gamma   90.00
#
_symmetry.space_group_name_H-M   'P 1'
#
loop_
_entity.id
_entity.type
_entity.pdbx_description
1 polymer ?
#
loop_
_entity_poly.entity_id
_entity_poly.type
_entity_poly.pdbx_seq_one_letter_code
_entity_poly.pdbx_strand_id
1 'polypeptide(L)'
;MFELELSIKCDIDDPRFREYGIAPKTKAEDSFLSHCLYHTKESGRVAITLPHVVLFRGAAKGRIPKALIDKHQIESVIGFPDKLFLNTGIPVCVLILKKNRANSDILFVDASQGFEKMKNQKQLRPEDIYKITETVIHRKAVDKYSHLATLEKVIENDYNLNIPRYVDTFEEEEPIDLADIQGQIDEVDAEIAKANQTLANHFKELGMLK
;
A
#
# COMPACT_ATOMS: atom_id res chain seq x y z
N MET A 1 27.21 -11.35 -8.65
CA MET A 1 26.25 -10.22 -8.68
C MET A 1 25.83 -10.08 -10.12
N PHE A 2 24.67 -10.62 -10.50
CA PHE A 2 24.15 -10.48 -11.86
C PHE A 2 23.49 -9.10 -11.94
N GLU A 3 24.18 -8.13 -12.51
CA GLU A 3 23.53 -6.91 -12.99
C GLU A 3 22.74 -7.26 -14.24
N LEU A 4 21.44 -7.49 -14.04
CA LEU A 4 20.48 -7.51 -15.13
C LEU A 4 20.26 -6.06 -15.57
N GLU A 5 21.07 -5.59 -16.53
CA GLU A 5 20.72 -4.40 -17.32
C GLU A 5 19.51 -4.73 -18.20
N LEU A 6 18.31 -4.66 -17.61
CA LEU A 6 17.07 -4.70 -18.39
C LEU A 6 16.88 -3.36 -19.12
N SER A 7 17.49 -3.24 -20.29
CA SER A 7 17.13 -2.20 -21.25
C SER A 7 15.87 -2.62 -22.01
N ILE A 8 14.70 -2.28 -21.48
CA ILE A 8 13.43 -2.52 -22.18
C ILE A 8 13.24 -1.41 -23.24
N LYS A 9 13.63 -1.69 -24.48
CA LYS A 9 13.21 -0.86 -25.62
C LYS A 9 11.69 -0.98 -25.77
N CYS A 10 10.99 0.15 -25.64
CA CYS A 10 9.53 0.23 -25.78
C CYS A 10 9.20 0.79 -27.17
N ASP A 11 8.72 -0.07 -28.06
CA ASP A 11 8.27 0.27 -29.41
C ASP A 11 6.79 -0.12 -29.56
N ILE A 12 6.03 0.62 -30.37
CA ILE A 12 4.59 0.41 -30.55
C ILE A 12 4.33 -0.85 -31.38
N ASP A 13 5.29 -1.20 -32.25
CA ASP A 13 5.23 -2.41 -33.05
C ASP A 13 5.65 -3.66 -32.29
N ASP A 14 6.23 -3.51 -31.09
CA ASP A 14 6.59 -4.63 -30.23
C ASP A 14 5.33 -5.34 -29.71
N PRO A 15 5.20 -6.66 -29.91
CA PRO A 15 4.06 -7.44 -29.43
C PRO A 15 3.77 -7.28 -27.92
N ARG A 16 4.78 -6.97 -27.11
CA ARG A 16 4.64 -6.75 -25.66
C ARG A 16 3.82 -5.52 -25.31
N PHE A 17 3.83 -4.50 -26.17
CA PHE A 17 3.22 -3.19 -25.91
C PHE A 17 2.05 -2.89 -26.83
N ARG A 18 1.96 -3.55 -28.00
CA ARG A 18 0.93 -3.28 -29.01
C ARG A 18 -0.50 -3.24 -28.46
N GLU A 19 -0.84 -4.17 -27.56
CA GLU A 19 -2.19 -4.28 -26.99
C GLU A 19 -2.46 -3.34 -25.80
N TYR A 20 -1.41 -2.80 -25.16
CA TYR A 20 -1.51 -2.02 -23.92
C TYR A 20 -1.12 -0.55 -24.10
N GLY A 21 -0.34 -0.24 -25.13
CA GLY A 21 0.34 1.03 -25.34
C GLY A 21 1.76 1.06 -24.76
N ILE A 22 2.47 2.15 -25.04
CA ILE A 22 3.80 2.42 -24.49
C ILE A 22 3.67 3.30 -23.24
N ALA A 23 4.38 2.94 -22.18
CA ALA A 23 4.45 3.77 -21.00
C ALA A 23 5.25 5.07 -21.27
N PRO A 24 4.88 6.21 -20.66
CA PRO A 24 5.71 7.40 -20.67
C PRO A 24 7.12 7.12 -20.13
N LYS A 25 8.13 7.87 -20.59
CA LYS A 25 9.54 7.72 -20.15
C LYS A 25 9.74 7.77 -18.63
N THR A 26 8.82 8.39 -17.89
CA THR A 26 8.85 8.56 -16.44
C THR A 26 8.10 7.47 -15.67
N LYS A 27 7.54 6.47 -16.35
CA LYS A 27 6.70 5.40 -15.77
C LYS A 27 7.12 4.03 -16.28
N ALA A 28 8.36 3.64 -15.99
CA ALA A 28 8.91 2.36 -16.46
C ALA A 28 8.14 1.15 -15.92
N GLU A 29 7.48 1.29 -14.76
CA GLU A 29 6.71 0.25 -14.09
C GLU A 29 5.55 -0.26 -14.95
N ASP A 30 4.87 0.63 -15.68
CA ASP A 30 3.74 0.25 -16.54
C ASP A 30 4.20 -0.68 -17.69
N SER A 31 5.35 -0.36 -18.32
CA SER A 31 5.95 -1.23 -19.34
C SER A 31 6.47 -2.55 -18.75
N PHE A 32 6.88 -2.55 -17.49
CA PHE A 32 7.34 -3.77 -16.81
C PHE A 32 6.19 -4.76 -16.60
N LEU A 33 4.99 -4.27 -16.25
CA LEU A 33 3.78 -5.09 -16.12
C LEU A 33 3.47 -5.86 -17.41
N SER A 34 3.38 -5.14 -18.54
CA SER A 34 3.05 -5.77 -19.82
C SER A 34 4.17 -6.69 -20.32
N HIS A 35 5.44 -6.33 -20.08
CA HIS A 35 6.59 -7.17 -20.41
C HIS A 35 6.56 -8.51 -19.64
N CYS A 36 6.40 -8.48 -18.32
CA CYS A 36 6.30 -9.68 -17.50
C CYS A 36 5.08 -10.53 -17.88
N LEU A 37 3.93 -9.89 -18.11
CA LEU A 37 2.72 -10.58 -18.52
C LEU A 37 2.92 -11.28 -19.88
N TYR A 38 3.56 -10.63 -20.86
CA TYR A 38 3.81 -11.22 -22.18
C TYR A 38 4.59 -12.55 -22.10
N HIS A 39 5.62 -12.63 -21.26
CA HIS A 39 6.42 -13.85 -21.08
C HIS A 39 5.78 -14.91 -20.17
N THR A 40 4.63 -14.61 -19.58
CA THR A 40 3.89 -15.58 -18.76
C THR A 40 3.16 -16.59 -19.67
N LYS A 41 3.11 -17.86 -19.28
CA LYS A 41 2.31 -18.88 -20.00
C LYS A 41 0.82 -18.50 -19.97
N GLU A 42 0.04 -18.97 -20.93
CA GLU A 42 -1.40 -18.70 -21.01
C GLU A 42 -2.20 -19.13 -19.76
N SER A 43 -1.77 -20.21 -19.10
CA SER A 43 -2.33 -20.69 -17.83
C SER A 43 -1.55 -20.22 -16.59
N GLY A 44 -0.42 -19.54 -16.80
CA GLY A 44 0.50 -19.13 -15.75
C GLY A 44 0.04 -17.87 -15.00
N ARG A 45 0.79 -17.56 -13.94
CA ARG A 45 0.66 -16.33 -13.16
C ARG A 45 2.02 -15.68 -13.02
N VAL A 46 2.03 -14.36 -12.88
CA VAL A 46 3.23 -13.61 -12.49
C VAL A 46 2.88 -12.71 -11.32
N ALA A 47 3.74 -12.71 -10.30
CA ALA A 47 3.64 -11.82 -9.14
C ALA A 47 4.76 -10.78 -9.25
N ILE A 48 4.39 -9.50 -9.24
CA ILE A 48 5.32 -8.40 -9.49
C ILE A 48 5.26 -7.43 -8.30
N THR A 49 6.41 -7.23 -7.64
CA THR A 49 6.55 -6.26 -6.56
C THR A 49 6.76 -4.85 -7.12
N LEU A 50 5.95 -3.90 -6.67
CA LEU A 50 5.92 -2.52 -7.16
C LEU A 50 5.72 -1.54 -6.00
N PRO A 51 6.10 -0.27 -6.13
CA PRO A 51 5.68 0.75 -5.19
C PRO A 51 4.16 1.00 -5.29
N HIS A 52 3.51 1.32 -4.17
CA HIS A 52 2.05 1.61 -4.13
C HIS A 52 1.59 2.65 -5.14
N VAL A 53 2.47 3.56 -5.54
CA VAL A 53 2.15 4.65 -6.46
C VAL A 53 1.61 4.18 -7.81
N VAL A 54 1.98 2.98 -8.26
CA VAL A 54 1.47 2.37 -9.51
C VAL A 54 -0.05 2.13 -9.43
N LEU A 55 -0.60 1.91 -8.24
CA LEU A 55 -2.02 1.58 -8.06
C LEU A 55 -2.96 2.76 -8.35
N PHE A 56 -2.49 3.99 -8.23
CA PHE A 56 -3.34 5.18 -8.37
C PHE A 56 -2.80 6.24 -9.35
N ARG A 57 -1.52 6.19 -9.72
CA ARG A 57 -0.89 7.24 -10.51
C ARG A 57 -1.39 7.26 -11.96
N GLY A 58 -2.34 8.15 -12.19
CA GLY A 58 -2.95 8.32 -13.51
C GLY A 58 -3.89 7.18 -13.87
N ALA A 59 -4.48 6.49 -12.88
CA ALA A 59 -5.42 5.39 -13.06
C ALA A 59 -6.50 5.69 -14.12
N ALA A 60 -7.18 6.84 -14.02
CA ALA A 60 -8.20 7.26 -14.97
C ALA A 60 -7.67 7.57 -16.39
N LYS A 61 -6.39 7.91 -16.54
CA LYS A 61 -5.76 8.36 -17.80
C LYS A 61 -4.71 7.38 -18.34
N GLY A 62 -4.44 6.30 -17.60
CA GLY A 62 -3.33 5.39 -17.82
C GLY A 62 -3.78 4.27 -18.74
N ARG A 63 -3.26 4.27 -19.98
CA ARG A 63 -3.65 3.30 -20.99
C ARG A 63 -3.35 1.85 -20.58
N ILE A 64 -2.17 1.62 -19.98
CA ILE A 64 -1.71 0.27 -19.62
C ILE A 64 -2.49 -0.31 -18.43
N PRO A 65 -2.59 0.36 -17.25
CA PRO A 65 -3.38 -0.17 -16.13
C PRO A 65 -4.84 -0.41 -16.51
N LYS A 66 -5.45 0.52 -17.25
CA LYS A 66 -6.81 0.36 -17.76
C LYS A 66 -6.95 -0.86 -18.69
N ALA A 67 -6.03 -1.04 -19.64
CA ALA A 67 -6.05 -2.20 -20.53
C ALA A 67 -5.91 -3.53 -19.77
N LEU A 68 -5.07 -3.59 -18.73
CA LEU A 68 -4.95 -4.78 -17.87
C LEU A 68 -6.24 -5.09 -17.11
N ILE A 69 -6.95 -4.06 -16.63
CA ILE A 69 -8.24 -4.19 -15.94
C ILE A 69 -9.33 -4.62 -16.93
N ASP A 70 -9.46 -3.93 -18.06
CA ASP A 70 -10.47 -4.21 -19.10
C ASP A 70 -10.29 -5.63 -19.71
N LYS A 71 -9.05 -6.15 -19.75
CA LYS A 71 -8.75 -7.52 -20.18
C LYS A 71 -8.87 -8.57 -19.06
N HIS A 72 -9.28 -8.18 -17.85
CA HIS A 72 -9.37 -9.04 -16.66
C HIS A 72 -8.04 -9.73 -16.31
N GLN A 73 -6.93 -9.02 -16.42
CA GLN A 73 -5.59 -9.60 -16.25
C GLN A 73 -4.98 -9.36 -14.87
N ILE A 74 -5.54 -8.45 -14.07
CA ILE A 74 -5.14 -8.23 -12.67
C ILE A 74 -5.96 -9.14 -11.77
N GLU A 75 -5.37 -10.17 -11.18
CA GLU A 75 -6.05 -11.17 -10.35
C GLU A 75 -6.17 -10.73 -8.89
N SER A 76 -5.09 -10.15 -8.36
CA SER A 76 -5.01 -9.67 -6.98
C SER A 76 -4.07 -8.47 -6.83
N VAL A 77 -4.40 -7.58 -5.91
CA VAL A 77 -3.58 -6.45 -5.42
C VAL A 77 -3.32 -6.66 -3.94
N ILE A 78 -2.05 -6.82 -3.56
CA ILE A 78 -1.66 -7.11 -2.16
C ILE A 78 -0.78 -5.98 -1.67
N GLY A 79 -1.21 -5.23 -0.67
CA GLY A 79 -0.43 -4.17 -0.02
C GLY A 79 0.37 -4.72 1.15
N PHE A 80 1.62 -4.30 1.27
CA PHE A 80 2.52 -4.71 2.35
C PHE A 80 2.85 -3.54 3.28
N PRO A 81 3.40 -3.82 4.47
CA PRO A 81 3.88 -2.79 5.37
C PRO A 81 4.95 -1.91 4.71
N ASP A 82 5.02 -0.65 5.14
CA ASP A 82 6.15 0.23 4.81
C ASP A 82 7.46 -0.31 5.41
N LYS A 83 8.61 0.20 4.94
CA LYS A 83 9.95 -0.23 5.45
C LYS A 83 10.16 -1.76 5.43
N LEU A 84 9.51 -2.49 4.54
CA LEU A 84 9.75 -3.92 4.33
C LEU A 84 11.14 -4.17 3.70
N PHE A 85 11.61 -3.23 2.89
CA PHE A 85 12.93 -3.28 2.25
C PHE A 85 13.93 -2.39 2.96
N LEU A 86 15.15 -2.89 3.20
CA LEU A 86 16.24 -2.15 3.86
C LEU A 86 16.58 -0.80 3.20
N ASN A 87 16.41 -0.71 1.87
CA ASN A 87 16.88 0.42 1.08
C ASN A 87 15.82 1.52 0.89
N THR A 88 14.56 1.30 1.32
CA THR A 88 13.49 2.29 1.17
C THR A 88 12.39 2.11 2.19
N GLY A 89 11.90 3.23 2.72
CA GLY A 89 10.71 3.23 3.58
C GLY A 89 9.40 3.21 2.83
N ILE A 90 9.40 3.22 1.50
CA ILE A 90 8.18 3.32 0.69
C ILE A 90 7.35 2.03 0.82
N PRO A 91 6.03 2.12 1.03
CA PRO A 91 5.15 0.96 0.99
C PRO A 91 5.07 0.35 -0.41
N VAL A 92 5.08 -0.98 -0.44
CA VAL A 92 5.13 -1.79 -1.66
C VAL A 92 3.91 -2.67 -1.76
N CYS A 93 3.51 -2.99 -2.98
CA CYS A 93 2.46 -3.92 -3.27
C CYS A 93 2.98 -5.04 -4.17
N VAL A 94 2.25 -6.15 -4.20
CA VAL A 94 2.40 -7.19 -5.20
C VAL A 94 1.13 -7.22 -6.06
N LEU A 95 1.32 -7.09 -7.37
CA LEU A 95 0.28 -7.37 -8.35
C LEU A 95 0.44 -8.80 -8.87
N ILE A 96 -0.63 -9.59 -8.78
CA ILE A 96 -0.71 -10.90 -9.41
C ILE A 96 -1.44 -10.75 -10.73
N LEU A 97 -0.76 -11.07 -11.83
CA LEU A 97 -1.33 -11.02 -13.17
C LEU A 97 -1.51 -12.42 -13.77
N LYS A 98 -2.54 -12.55 -14.62
CA LYS A 98 -2.85 -13.76 -15.38
C LYS A 98 -3.38 -13.38 -16.76
N LYS A 99 -2.87 -14.00 -17.84
CA LYS A 99 -3.28 -13.66 -19.21
C LYS A 99 -4.75 -13.95 -19.50
N ASN A 100 -5.21 -15.14 -19.09
CA ASN A 100 -6.56 -15.62 -19.35
C ASN A 100 -7.28 -15.90 -18.04
N ARG A 101 -8.33 -15.12 -17.77
CA ARG A 101 -9.19 -15.29 -16.62
C ARG A 101 -10.65 -15.10 -17.02
N ALA A 102 -11.51 -16.02 -16.59
CA ALA A 102 -12.95 -15.91 -16.82
C ALA A 102 -13.57 -14.83 -15.92
N ASN A 103 -13.11 -14.74 -14.67
CA ASN A 103 -13.61 -13.76 -13.71
C ASN A 103 -12.98 -12.39 -13.96
N SER A 104 -13.79 -11.34 -13.86
CA SER A 104 -13.33 -9.94 -13.94
C SER A 104 -13.00 -9.32 -12.57
N ASP A 105 -13.34 -10.03 -11.48
CA ASP A 105 -13.12 -9.58 -10.11
C ASP A 105 -11.63 -9.45 -9.74
N ILE A 106 -11.33 -8.50 -8.85
CA ILE A 106 -9.99 -8.25 -8.35
C ILE A 106 -10.01 -8.40 -6.83
N LEU A 107 -9.13 -9.27 -6.30
CA LEU A 107 -8.95 -9.41 -4.87
C LEU A 107 -8.00 -8.32 -4.36
N PHE A 108 -8.48 -7.47 -3.47
CA PHE A 108 -7.65 -6.52 -2.73
C PHE A 108 -7.32 -7.10 -1.36
N VAL A 109 -6.06 -7.04 -0.95
CA VAL A 109 -5.59 -7.48 0.36
C VAL A 109 -4.74 -6.37 0.98
N ASP A 110 -5.10 -5.94 2.19
CA ASP A 110 -4.31 -5.04 3.01
C ASP A 110 -3.54 -5.83 4.08
N ALA A 111 -2.28 -6.16 3.81
CA ALA A 111 -1.40 -6.79 4.77
C ALA A 111 -0.49 -5.79 5.50
N SER A 112 -0.80 -4.49 5.46
CA SER A 112 0.05 -3.43 6.03
C SER A 112 0.25 -3.51 7.54
N GLN A 113 -0.67 -4.18 8.25
CA GLN A 113 -0.64 -4.33 9.72
C GLN A 113 0.01 -5.63 10.21
N GLY A 114 0.26 -6.62 9.33
CA GLY A 114 0.84 -7.90 9.69
C GLY A 114 2.36 -7.90 9.59
N PHE A 115 3.07 -7.59 10.68
CA PHE A 115 4.53 -7.61 10.71
C PHE A 115 5.10 -7.66 12.13
N GLU A 116 6.39 -8.01 12.22
CA GLU A 116 7.25 -7.72 13.36
C GLU A 116 8.07 -6.44 13.11
N LYS A 117 8.12 -5.56 14.11
CA LYS A 117 8.93 -4.35 14.05
C LYS A 117 10.38 -4.67 14.43
N MET A 118 11.28 -4.51 13.46
CA MET A 118 12.72 -4.55 13.68
C MET A 118 13.26 -3.13 13.85
N LYS A 119 14.57 -3.00 14.14
CA LYS A 119 15.22 -1.69 14.39
C LYS A 119 14.93 -0.65 13.31
N ASN A 120 15.18 -0.99 12.04
CA ASN A 120 15.06 -0.08 10.90
C ASN A 120 14.18 -0.63 9.76
N GLN A 121 13.51 -1.76 9.96
CA GLN A 121 12.66 -2.39 8.96
C GLN A 121 11.46 -3.06 9.62
N LYS A 122 10.44 -3.37 8.82
CA LYS A 122 9.38 -4.30 9.18
C LYS A 122 9.69 -5.64 8.54
N GLN A 123 9.36 -6.73 9.23
CA GLN A 123 9.55 -8.08 8.71
C GLN A 123 8.25 -8.86 8.80
N LEU A 124 7.90 -9.58 7.73
CA LEU A 124 6.76 -10.50 7.76
C LEU A 124 7.15 -11.74 8.56
N ARG A 125 6.30 -12.12 9.52
CA ARG A 125 6.43 -13.37 10.27
C ARG A 125 5.83 -14.52 9.45
N PRO A 126 6.15 -15.79 9.76
CA PRO A 126 5.57 -16.94 9.08
C PRO A 126 4.04 -16.93 9.05
N GLU A 127 3.38 -16.52 10.13
CA GLU A 127 1.93 -16.41 10.24
C GLU A 127 1.34 -15.30 9.35
N ASP A 128 2.06 -14.19 9.17
CA ASP A 128 1.64 -13.11 8.27
C ASP A 128 1.66 -13.61 6.82
N ILE A 129 2.74 -14.30 6.43
CA ILE A 129 2.88 -14.91 5.10
C ILE A 129 1.77 -15.95 4.88
N TYR A 130 1.53 -16.82 5.87
CA TYR A 130 0.47 -17.83 5.79
C TYR A 130 -0.90 -17.17 5.59
N LYS A 131 -1.26 -16.17 6.39
CA LYS A 131 -2.53 -15.44 6.25
C LYS A 131 -2.69 -14.82 4.86
N ILE A 132 -1.65 -14.17 4.33
CA ILE A 132 -1.67 -13.58 2.99
C ILE A 132 -1.90 -14.67 1.94
N THR A 133 -1.09 -15.73 1.97
CA THR A 133 -1.15 -16.81 0.96
C THR A 133 -2.49 -17.53 0.98
N GLU A 134 -3.02 -17.88 2.15
CA GLU A 134 -4.34 -18.49 2.31
C GLU A 134 -5.46 -17.60 1.76
N THR A 135 -5.41 -16.30 2.05
CA THR A 135 -6.40 -15.34 1.58
C THR A 135 -6.38 -15.23 0.06
N VAL A 136 -5.19 -15.18 -0.54
CA VAL A 136 -5.00 -15.04 -1.99
C VAL A 136 -5.35 -16.32 -2.75
N ILE A 137 -4.88 -17.49 -2.29
CA ILE A 137 -5.12 -18.78 -2.96
C ILE A 137 -6.62 -19.09 -2.98
N HIS A 138 -7.31 -18.84 -1.88
CA HIS A 138 -8.74 -19.11 -1.75
C HIS A 138 -9.63 -17.92 -2.10
N ARG A 139 -9.06 -16.77 -2.48
CA ARG A 139 -9.78 -15.51 -2.78
C ARG A 139 -10.80 -15.13 -1.69
N LYS A 140 -10.41 -15.33 -0.43
CA LYS A 140 -11.30 -15.08 0.73
C LYS A 140 -11.50 -13.58 0.90
N ALA A 141 -12.74 -13.14 1.06
CA ALA A 141 -13.07 -11.83 1.61
C ALA A 141 -13.01 -11.93 3.14
N VAL A 142 -12.23 -11.07 3.78
CA VAL A 142 -11.97 -11.08 5.21
C VAL A 142 -12.14 -9.66 5.71
N ASP A 143 -12.96 -9.50 6.75
CA ASP A 143 -13.25 -8.19 7.33
C ASP A 143 -11.97 -7.42 7.67
N LYS A 144 -11.94 -6.13 7.27
CA LYS A 144 -10.80 -5.21 7.39
C LYS A 144 -9.45 -5.72 6.85
N TYR A 145 -9.44 -6.73 6.00
CA TYR A 145 -8.20 -7.34 5.52
C TYR A 145 -8.21 -7.63 4.02
N SER A 146 -9.32 -8.12 3.48
CA SER A 146 -9.43 -8.37 2.05
C SER A 146 -10.85 -8.19 1.52
N HIS A 147 -10.94 -7.70 0.30
CA HIS A 147 -12.20 -7.47 -0.38
C HIS A 147 -12.11 -7.96 -1.83
N LEU A 148 -13.14 -8.70 -2.26
CA LEU A 148 -13.27 -9.15 -3.65
C LEU A 148 -14.11 -8.14 -4.41
N ALA A 149 -13.46 -7.21 -5.12
CA ALA A 149 -14.14 -6.14 -5.84
C ALA A 149 -14.59 -6.62 -7.22
N THR A 150 -15.80 -6.25 -7.61
CA THR A 150 -16.27 -6.44 -8.98
C THR A 150 -15.63 -5.42 -9.93
N LEU A 151 -15.68 -5.70 -11.23
CA LEU A 151 -15.16 -4.79 -12.24
C LEU A 151 -15.92 -3.45 -12.22
N GLU A 152 -17.23 -3.48 -12.01
CA GLU A 152 -18.07 -2.27 -11.91
C GLU A 152 -17.57 -1.38 -10.78
N LYS A 153 -17.24 -1.95 -9.62
CA LYS A 153 -16.70 -1.21 -8.49
C LYS A 153 -15.35 -0.56 -8.79
N VAL A 154 -14.53 -1.21 -9.60
CA VAL A 154 -13.23 -0.67 -10.05
C VAL A 154 -13.42 0.47 -11.04
N ILE A 155 -14.41 0.36 -11.94
CA ILE A 155 -14.79 1.41 -12.88
C ILE A 155 -15.36 2.63 -12.15
N GLU A 156 -16.24 2.43 -11.16
CA GLU A 156 -16.76 3.50 -10.28
C GLU A 156 -15.64 4.24 -9.53
N ASN A 157 -14.55 3.54 -9.22
CA ASN A 157 -13.36 4.11 -8.61
C ASN A 157 -12.38 4.71 -9.64
N ASP A 158 -12.81 5.00 -10.86
CA ASP A 158 -11.99 5.56 -11.94
C ASP A 158 -10.72 4.73 -12.23
N TYR A 159 -10.84 3.40 -12.21
CA TYR A 159 -9.74 2.45 -12.37
C TYR A 159 -8.65 2.55 -11.29
N ASN A 160 -8.92 3.26 -10.19
CA ASN A 160 -7.96 3.46 -9.10
C ASN A 160 -7.91 2.19 -8.24
N LEU A 161 -6.73 1.57 -8.18
CA LEU A 161 -6.49 0.33 -7.43
C LEU A 161 -5.93 0.59 -6.02
N ASN A 162 -6.01 1.83 -5.51
CA ASN A 162 -5.57 2.12 -4.15
C ASN A 162 -6.38 1.30 -3.14
N ILE A 163 -5.70 0.48 -2.35
CA ILE A 163 -6.30 -0.55 -1.49
C ILE A 163 -7.34 0.01 -0.51
N PRO A 164 -7.13 1.17 0.16
CA PRO A 164 -8.13 1.74 1.06
C PRO A 164 -9.48 2.12 0.41
N ARG A 165 -9.60 2.09 -0.93
CA ARG A 165 -10.88 2.27 -1.63
C ARG A 165 -11.74 1.01 -1.63
N TYR A 166 -11.17 -0.14 -1.26
CA TYR A 166 -11.81 -1.45 -1.33
C TYR A 166 -11.77 -2.19 0.00
N VAL A 167 -10.72 -2.00 0.79
CA VAL A 167 -10.59 -2.58 2.13
C VAL A 167 -10.66 -1.43 3.13
N ASP A 168 -11.78 -1.35 3.85
CA ASP A 168 -11.92 -0.40 4.94
C ASP A 168 -11.25 -0.98 6.19
N THR A 169 -10.14 -0.37 6.59
CA THR A 169 -9.38 -0.74 7.78
C THR A 169 -9.64 0.20 8.95
N PHE A 170 -10.62 1.12 8.82
CA PHE A 170 -10.96 2.03 9.89
C PHE A 170 -11.47 1.28 11.12
N GLU A 171 -10.94 1.65 12.28
CA GLU A 171 -11.46 1.28 13.58
C GLU A 171 -12.10 2.54 14.15
N GLU A 172 -13.39 2.47 14.50
CA GLU A 172 -14.01 3.55 15.27
C GLU A 172 -13.26 3.63 16.60
N GLU A 173 -12.55 4.73 16.83
CA GLU A 173 -11.93 5.01 18.11
C GLU A 173 -13.02 5.03 19.19
N GLU A 174 -12.75 4.42 20.34
CA GLU A 174 -13.69 4.47 21.46
C GLU A 174 -14.02 5.94 21.78
N PRO A 175 -15.29 6.27 22.06
CA PRO A 175 -15.67 7.64 22.38
C PRO A 175 -14.86 8.11 23.58
N ILE A 176 -14.05 9.15 23.34
CA ILE A 176 -13.20 9.75 24.35
C ILE A 176 -14.08 10.40 25.42
N ASP A 177 -13.84 10.09 26.70
CA ASP A 177 -14.48 10.80 27.80
C ASP A 177 -13.88 12.21 27.93
N LEU A 178 -14.63 13.20 27.45
CA LEU A 178 -14.23 14.61 27.49
C LEU A 178 -14.04 15.11 28.93
N ALA A 179 -14.71 14.52 29.92
CA ALA A 179 -14.53 14.90 31.33
C ALA A 179 -13.19 14.40 31.87
N ASP A 180 -12.76 13.20 31.48
CA ASP A 180 -11.45 12.67 31.86
C ASP A 180 -10.31 13.49 31.23
N ILE A 181 -10.42 13.86 29.95
CA ILE A 181 -9.46 14.75 29.30
C ILE A 181 -9.40 16.12 29.99
N GLN A 182 -10.55 16.69 30.34
CA GLN A 182 -10.57 17.97 31.03
C GLN A 182 -9.88 17.87 32.41
N GLY A 183 -10.08 16.77 33.13
CA GLY A 183 -9.39 16.51 34.40
C GLY A 183 -7.87 16.40 34.22
N GLN A 184 -7.42 15.70 33.18
CA GLN A 184 -5.99 15.60 32.85
C GLN A 184 -5.38 16.97 32.47
N ILE A 185 -6.12 17.82 31.75
CA ILE A 185 -5.70 19.19 31.43
C ILE A 185 -5.51 20.00 32.72
N ASP A 186 -6.50 19.96 33.62
CA ASP A 186 -6.45 20.71 34.87
C ASP A 186 -5.28 20.25 35.78
N GLU A 187 -5.00 18.93 35.77
CA GLU A 187 -3.87 18.35 36.51
C GLU A 187 -2.52 18.81 35.94
N VAL A 188 -2.36 18.77 34.62
CA VAL A 188 -1.15 19.26 33.93
C VAL A 188 -0.95 20.76 34.17
N ASP A 189 -2.01 21.56 34.14
CA ASP A 189 -1.92 23.00 34.44
C ASP A 189 -1.48 23.26 35.88
N ALA A 190 -1.94 22.45 36.84
CA ALA A 190 -1.50 22.51 38.22
C ALA A 190 -0.01 22.13 38.38
N GLU A 191 0.47 21.13 37.63
CA GLU A 191 1.89 20.76 37.60
C GLU A 191 2.75 21.87 36.99
N ILE A 192 2.31 22.46 35.87
CA ILE A 192 2.99 23.61 35.25
C ILE A 192 3.07 24.78 36.24
N ALA A 193 1.99 25.07 36.95
CA ALA A 193 1.97 26.15 37.95
C ALA A 193 2.98 25.88 39.08
N LYS A 194 3.04 24.65 39.60
CA LYS A 194 4.04 24.24 40.59
C LYS A 194 5.46 24.37 40.06
N ALA A 195 5.74 23.84 38.87
CA ALA A 195 7.06 23.90 38.25
C ALA A 195 7.53 25.34 38.04
N ASN A 196 6.64 26.22 37.58
CA ASN A 196 6.90 27.65 37.43
C ASN A 196 7.19 28.33 38.78
N GLN A 197 6.50 27.94 39.84
CA GLN A 197 6.74 28.47 41.18
C GLN A 197 8.10 28.02 41.73
N THR A 198 8.47 26.76 41.51
CA THR A 198 9.81 26.25 41.84
C THR A 198 10.89 26.99 41.07
N LEU A 199 10.71 27.18 39.76
CA LEU A 199 11.64 27.97 38.93
C LEU A 199 11.76 29.41 39.40
N ALA A 200 10.66 30.07 39.73
CA ALA A 200 10.65 31.44 40.24
C ALA A 200 11.40 31.56 41.58
N ASN A 201 11.29 30.57 42.46
CA ASN A 201 12.03 30.52 43.72
C ASN A 201 13.54 30.38 43.47
N HIS A 202 13.96 29.48 42.59
CA HIS A 202 15.36 29.34 42.21
C HIS A 202 15.92 30.64 41.58
N PHE A 203 15.14 31.32 40.73
CA PHE A 203 15.56 32.60 40.15
C PHE A 203 15.72 33.73 41.18
N LYS A 204 14.93 33.73 42.26
CA LYS A 204 15.10 34.66 43.40
C LYS A 204 16.36 34.35 44.20
N GLU A 205 16.64 33.08 44.48
CA GLU A 205 17.85 32.66 45.20
C GLU A 205 19.13 33.02 44.44
N LEU A 206 19.09 32.98 43.11
CA LEU A 206 20.20 33.36 42.22
C LEU A 206 20.30 34.88 41.98
N GLY A 207 19.40 35.70 42.54
CA GLY A 207 19.38 37.15 42.36
C GLY A 207 19.00 37.63 40.96
N MET A 208 18.39 36.76 40.14
CA MET A 208 17.97 37.07 38.76
C MET A 208 16.57 37.68 38.67
N LEU A 209 15.80 37.63 39.75
CA LEU A 209 14.51 38.31 39.91
C LEU A 209 14.56 39.14 41.21
N LYS A 210 14.11 40.41 41.15
CA LYS A 210 13.94 41.28 42.33
C LYS A 210 12.71 40.89 43.13
#